data_AF-A0A542AJF1-F1
#
_entry.id   AF-A0A542AJF1-F1
#
_cell.length_a   1.000
_cell.length_b   1.000
_cell.length_c   1.000
_cell.angle_alpha   90.00
_cell.angle_beta   90.00
_cell.angle_gamma   90.00
#
_symmetry.space_group_name_H-M   'P 1'
#
loop_
_entity.id
_entity.type
_entity.pdbx_description
1 polymer ?
#
loop_
_entity_poly.entity_id
_entity_poly.type
_entity_poly.pdbx_seq_one_letter_code
_entity_poly.pdbx_strand_id
1 'polypeptide(L)'
;MDEINEIFCGDSYTPFLDYCELHNYKRMSDLMSCRFEELPELLGISSILLSRIRAICVLYFKKHPECRAASKPSKARASSKMDDLPDLLLVVFQQNANKLIHISEITKDLGKGVKRSDILHVLEHQSWCKIVDGSTFFYSPTD
;
A
#
# COMPACT_ATOMS: atom_id res chain seq x y z
N MET A 1 -16.99 5.68 9.75
CA MET A 1 -16.14 4.75 10.53
C MET A 1 -15.40 5.59 11.52
N ASP A 2 -15.46 5.19 12.78
CA ASP A 2 -14.92 5.96 13.90
C ASP A 2 -13.39 6.07 13.81
N GLU A 3 -12.87 7.22 14.23
CA GLU A 3 -11.43 7.48 14.25
C GLU A 3 -10.75 6.75 15.41
N ILE A 4 -9.50 6.36 15.22
CA ILE A 4 -8.73 5.66 16.27
C ILE A 4 -8.62 6.53 17.53
N ASN A 5 -8.44 7.84 17.35
CA ASN A 5 -8.35 8.82 18.45
C ASN A 5 -9.67 8.97 19.24
N GLU A 6 -10.82 8.69 18.64
CA GLU A 6 -12.12 8.74 19.33
C GLU A 6 -12.33 7.50 20.22
N ILE A 7 -11.76 6.37 19.84
CA ILE A 7 -11.90 5.11 20.58
C ILE A 7 -10.82 4.97 21.65
N PHE A 8 -9.58 5.29 21.30
CA PHE A 8 -8.42 5.18 22.18
C PHE A 8 -8.09 6.55 22.75
N CYS A 9 -8.79 6.92 23.83
CA CYS A 9 -8.59 8.20 24.49
C CYS A 9 -7.92 7.99 25.87
N GLY A 10 -6.83 8.73 26.13
CA GLY A 10 -6.10 8.74 27.40
C GLY A 10 -4.59 8.48 27.26
N ASP A 11 -3.80 9.04 28.17
CA ASP A 11 -2.32 9.04 28.14
C ASP A 11 -1.68 7.65 28.10
N SER A 12 -2.42 6.61 28.49
CA SER A 12 -1.95 5.23 28.39
C SER A 12 -1.89 4.72 26.95
N TYR A 13 -2.59 5.35 26.01
CA TYR A 13 -2.65 4.94 24.60
C TYR A 13 -1.76 5.79 23.69
N THR A 14 -1.13 6.86 24.21
CA THR A 14 -0.22 7.74 23.45
C THR A 14 0.80 6.98 22.60
N PRO A 15 1.57 5.98 23.12
CA PRO A 15 2.51 5.25 22.28
C PRO A 15 1.83 4.46 21.14
N PHE A 16 0.60 4.01 21.35
CA PHE A 16 -0.19 3.35 20.31
C PHE A 16 -0.76 4.34 19.29
N LEU A 17 -1.18 5.53 19.72
CA LEU A 17 -1.65 6.59 18.83
C LEU A 17 -0.52 7.14 17.96
N ASP A 18 0.67 7.36 18.53
CA ASP A 18 1.86 7.78 17.79
C ASP A 18 2.23 6.75 16.72
N TYR A 19 2.14 5.46 17.05
CA TYR A 19 2.32 4.38 16.08
C TYR A 19 1.27 4.43 14.97
N CYS A 20 0.01 4.63 15.34
CA CYS A 20 -1.07 4.74 14.36
C CYS A 20 -0.85 5.94 13.43
N GLU A 21 -0.43 7.08 13.96
CA GLU A 21 -0.14 8.27 13.17
C GLU A 21 1.05 8.04 12.23
N LEU A 22 2.13 7.42 12.72
CA LEU A 22 3.33 7.12 11.94
C LEU A 22 3.07 6.13 10.80
N HIS A 23 2.14 5.20 11.01
CA HIS A 23 1.67 4.26 9.99
C HIS A 23 0.45 4.78 9.19
N ASN A 24 0.03 6.03 9.44
CA ASN A 24 -1.11 6.70 8.81
C ASN A 24 -2.44 5.94 8.98
N TYR A 25 -2.58 5.18 10.07
CA TYR A 25 -3.82 4.59 10.53
C TYR A 25 -4.66 5.69 11.18
N LYS A 26 -5.75 6.07 10.51
CA LYS A 26 -6.66 7.11 11.01
C LYS A 26 -7.97 6.52 11.51
N ARG A 27 -8.38 5.37 10.97
CA ARG A 27 -9.67 4.75 11.24
C ARG A 27 -9.51 3.37 11.87
N MET A 28 -10.51 2.97 12.66
CA MET A 28 -10.55 1.62 13.24
C MET A 28 -10.44 0.49 12.21
N SER A 29 -10.89 0.69 10.97
CA SER A 29 -10.72 -0.27 9.88
C SER A 29 -9.25 -0.54 9.52
N ASP A 30 -8.40 0.48 9.64
CA ASP A 30 -6.99 0.39 9.26
C ASP A 30 -6.23 -0.53 10.23
N LEU A 31 -6.71 -0.62 11.47
CA LEU A 31 -6.19 -1.53 12.49
C LEU A 31 -6.43 -3.01 12.16
N MET A 32 -7.26 -3.37 11.18
CA MET A 32 -7.31 -4.75 10.70
C MET A 32 -6.04 -5.19 9.96
N SER A 33 -5.31 -4.24 9.37
CA SER A 33 -4.01 -4.49 8.74
C SER A 33 -2.84 -4.34 9.71
N CYS A 34 -3.09 -3.87 10.94
CA CYS A 34 -2.08 -3.68 11.96
C CYS A 34 -1.59 -5.01 12.53
N ARG A 35 -0.26 -5.17 12.62
CA ARG A 35 0.38 -6.35 13.20
C ARG A 35 0.49 -6.21 14.71
N PHE A 36 -0.56 -6.61 15.40
CA PHE A 36 -0.60 -6.56 16.87
C PHE A 36 0.43 -7.46 17.57
N GLU A 37 1.14 -8.31 16.85
CA GLU A 37 2.19 -9.19 17.39
C GLU A 37 3.52 -8.45 17.54
N GLU A 38 3.78 -7.45 16.69
CA GLU A 38 5.03 -6.68 16.67
C GLU A 38 4.97 -5.41 17.56
N LEU A 39 3.76 -4.95 17.91
CA LEU A 39 3.52 -3.78 18.78
C LEU A 39 4.29 -3.77 20.12
N PRO A 40 4.34 -4.86 20.93
CA PRO A 40 5.04 -4.83 22.20
C PRO A 40 6.55 -4.65 22.04
N GLU A 41 7.12 -5.14 20.94
CA GLU A 41 8.54 -5.00 20.63
C GLU A 41 8.86 -3.61 20.03
N LEU A 42 7.96 -3.08 19.18
CA LEU A 42 8.12 -1.78 18.55
C LEU A 42 7.85 -0.58 19.47
N LEU A 43 6.87 -0.70 20.37
CA LEU A 43 6.39 0.42 21.19
C LEU A 43 6.76 0.30 22.66
N GLY A 44 7.39 -0.80 23.07
CA GLY A 44 7.72 -1.05 24.48
C GLY A 44 6.49 -1.06 25.39
N ILE A 45 5.31 -1.36 24.84
CA ILE A 45 4.06 -1.34 25.60
C ILE A 45 3.90 -2.60 26.44
N SER A 46 3.32 -2.45 27.63
CA SER A 46 3.00 -3.59 28.50
C SER A 46 2.01 -4.54 27.82
N SER A 47 2.18 -5.85 28.05
CA SER A 47 1.26 -6.90 27.59
C SER A 47 -0.19 -6.69 28.04
N ILE A 48 -0.38 -6.00 29.18
CA ILE A 48 -1.70 -5.60 29.69
C ILE A 48 -2.35 -4.55 28.78
N LEU A 49 -1.58 -3.56 28.33
CA LEU A 49 -2.05 -2.51 27.43
C LEU A 49 -2.38 -3.10 26.05
N LEU A 50 -1.51 -3.97 25.53
CA LEU A 50 -1.75 -4.69 24.27
C LEU A 50 -3.04 -5.52 24.32
N SER A 51 -3.27 -6.23 25.44
CA SER A 51 -4.48 -7.03 25.63
C SER A 51 -5.74 -6.17 25.66
N ARG A 52 -5.68 -4.98 26.29
CA ARG A 52 -6.78 -4.00 26.28
C ARG A 52 -7.04 -3.49 24.86
N ILE A 53 -6.01 -3.13 24.12
CA ILE A 53 -6.13 -2.65 22.73
C ILE A 53 -6.79 -3.74 21.87
N ARG A 54 -6.31 -4.98 21.94
CA ARG A 54 -6.93 -6.12 21.23
C ARG A 54 -8.39 -6.32 21.62
N ALA A 55 -8.71 -6.26 22.91
CA ALA A 55 -10.08 -6.44 23.38
C ALA A 55 -11.02 -5.35 22.83
N ILE A 56 -10.57 -4.10 22.80
CA ILE A 56 -11.31 -2.97 22.21
C ILE A 56 -11.51 -3.18 20.71
N CYS A 57 -10.46 -3.52 19.97
CA CYS A 57 -10.54 -3.81 18.54
C CYS A 57 -11.51 -4.98 18.25
N VAL A 58 -11.42 -6.09 18.99
CA VAL A 58 -12.31 -7.24 18.82
C VAL A 58 -13.75 -6.87 19.10
N LEU A 59 -14.01 -6.11 20.17
CA LEU A 59 -15.35 -5.66 20.52
C LEU A 59 -15.92 -4.73 19.46
N TYR A 60 -15.10 -3.81 18.96
CA TYR A 60 -15.46 -2.87 17.91
C TYR A 60 -15.79 -3.59 16.60
N PHE A 61 -14.93 -4.49 16.12
CA PHE A 61 -15.20 -5.28 14.90
C PHE A 61 -16.37 -6.24 15.05
N LYS A 62 -16.68 -6.69 16.27
CA LYS A 62 -17.88 -7.49 16.55
C LYS A 62 -19.16 -6.65 16.46
N LYS A 63 -19.11 -5.38 16.87
CA LYS A 63 -20.23 -4.42 16.72
C LYS A 63 -20.38 -3.89 15.31
N HIS A 64 -19.27 -3.80 14.57
CA HIS A 64 -19.20 -3.27 13.21
C HIS A 64 -18.71 -4.35 12.24
N PRO A 65 -19.52 -5.40 11.98
CA PRO A 65 -19.18 -6.44 11.01
C PRO A 65 -19.02 -5.87 9.59
N GLU A 66 -19.56 -4.69 9.29
CA GLU A 66 -19.29 -3.92 8.08
C GLU A 66 -17.82 -3.56 7.92
N CYS A 67 -17.01 -3.48 8.98
CA CYS A 67 -15.56 -3.32 8.85
C CYS A 67 -14.90 -4.57 8.22
N ARG A 68 -15.45 -5.76 8.47
CA ARG A 68 -15.00 -7.03 7.85
C ARG A 68 -15.48 -7.18 6.41
N ALA A 69 -16.62 -6.58 6.05
CA ALA A 69 -17.10 -6.54 4.67
C ALA A 69 -16.47 -5.42 3.85
N ALA A 70 -16.15 -4.28 4.50
CA ALA A 70 -15.40 -3.15 3.96
C ALA A 70 -13.89 -3.38 3.99
N SER A 71 -13.44 -4.62 4.19
CA SER A 71 -12.11 -5.08 3.77
C SER A 71 -11.99 -5.16 2.24
N LYS A 72 -12.63 -4.24 1.51
CA LYS A 72 -11.99 -3.66 0.33
C LYS A 72 -11.18 -2.48 0.86
N PRO A 73 -9.85 -2.65 1.01
CA PRO A 73 -9.01 -1.65 1.64
C PRO A 73 -9.21 -0.32 0.92
N SER A 74 -9.66 0.68 1.66
CA SER A 74 -9.53 2.07 1.25
C SER A 74 -8.04 2.40 1.37
N LYS A 75 -7.33 2.26 0.25
CA LYS A 75 -5.98 2.77 -0.05
C LYS A 75 -5.21 3.40 1.13
N ALA A 76 -4.56 2.53 1.92
CA ALA A 76 -3.23 2.81 2.45
C ALA A 76 -2.30 1.69 1.97
N ARG A 77 -1.63 1.97 0.84
CA ARG A 77 -0.44 1.29 0.29
C ARG A 77 -0.28 -0.20 0.62
N ALA A 78 -1.10 -1.01 -0.02
CA ALA A 78 -0.65 -2.31 -0.51
C ALA A 78 -1.24 -2.45 -1.90
N SER A 79 -0.51 -1.89 -2.86
CA SER A 79 -0.78 -1.92 -4.28
C SER A 79 -1.19 -3.32 -4.72
N SER A 80 -2.47 -3.46 -5.06
CA SER A 80 -2.88 -4.42 -6.06
C SER A 80 -1.94 -4.22 -7.25
N LYS A 81 -1.09 -5.20 -7.53
CA LYS A 81 -0.02 -5.19 -8.57
C LYS A 81 -0.46 -4.75 -9.98
N MET A 82 -1.74 -4.49 -10.21
CA MET A 82 -2.32 -4.05 -11.47
C MET A 82 -2.67 -2.54 -11.50
N ASP A 83 -2.98 -1.90 -10.37
CA ASP A 83 -3.37 -0.47 -10.31
C ASP A 83 -2.14 0.46 -10.26
N ASP A 84 -1.03 0.00 -9.67
CA ASP A 84 0.28 0.69 -9.63
C ASP A 84 1.19 0.35 -10.82
N LEU A 85 0.69 -0.44 -11.77
CA LEU A 85 1.46 -0.79 -12.97
C LEU A 85 1.98 0.45 -13.73
N PRO A 86 1.17 1.51 -14.01
CA PRO A 86 1.68 2.71 -14.67
C PRO A 86 2.74 3.47 -13.84
N ASP A 87 2.56 3.61 -12.53
CA ASP A 87 3.53 4.27 -11.65
C ASP A 87 4.85 3.50 -11.54
N LEU A 88 4.78 2.16 -11.41
CA LEU A 88 5.96 1.29 -11.41
C LEU A 88 6.71 1.35 -12.75
N LEU A 89 5.96 1.32 -13.86
CA LEU A 89 6.55 1.48 -15.20
C LEU A 89 7.22 2.84 -15.33
N LEU A 90 6.59 3.92 -14.85
CA LEU A 90 7.16 5.26 -14.90
C LEU A 90 8.50 5.33 -14.15
N VAL A 91 8.60 4.75 -12.96
CA VAL A 91 9.85 4.71 -12.18
C VAL A 91 10.95 3.93 -12.92
N VAL A 92 10.62 2.76 -13.47
CA VAL A 92 11.59 1.95 -14.25
C VAL A 92 12.07 2.73 -15.48
N PHE A 93 11.18 3.43 -16.16
CA PHE A 93 11.51 4.24 -17.33
C PHE A 93 12.30 5.49 -16.98
N GLN A 94 12.00 6.15 -15.86
CA GLN A 94 12.79 7.29 -15.37
C GLN A 94 14.21 6.86 -14.97
N GLN A 95 14.37 5.71 -14.29
CA GLN A 95 15.69 5.18 -13.94
C GLN A 95 16.51 4.80 -15.19
N ASN A 96 15.84 4.44 -16.27
CA ASN A 96 16.45 4.05 -17.53
C ASN A 96 16.22 5.09 -18.65
N ALA A 97 16.00 6.37 -18.28
CA ALA A 97 15.55 7.43 -19.20
C ALA A 97 16.46 7.66 -20.41
N ASN A 98 17.75 7.33 -20.28
CA ASN A 98 18.75 7.52 -21.33
C ASN A 98 19.00 6.27 -22.20
N LYS A 99 18.16 5.23 -22.07
CA LYS A 99 18.38 3.95 -22.74
C LYS A 99 17.07 3.39 -23.31
N LEU A 100 17.22 2.57 -24.33
CA LEU A 100 16.13 1.75 -24.85
C LEU A 100 15.88 0.59 -23.89
N ILE A 101 14.65 0.48 -23.42
CA ILE A 101 14.24 -0.55 -22.47
C ILE A 101 13.51 -1.64 -23.24
N HIS A 102 14.05 -2.86 -23.18
CA HIS A 102 13.36 -4.02 -23.73
C HIS A 102 12.27 -4.48 -22.77
N ILE A 103 11.15 -4.96 -23.32
CA ILE A 103 10.06 -5.51 -22.51
C ILE A 103 10.47 -6.67 -21.61
N SER A 104 11.49 -7.43 -22.00
CA SER A 104 12.08 -8.48 -21.16
C SER A 104 12.70 -7.89 -19.89
N GLU A 105 13.28 -6.69 -19.95
CA GLU A 105 13.82 -5.96 -18.79
C GLU A 105 12.68 -5.45 -17.92
N ILE A 106 11.66 -4.84 -18.53
CA ILE A 106 10.44 -4.39 -17.85
C ILE A 106 9.80 -5.54 -17.05
N THR A 107 9.62 -6.71 -17.66
CA THR A 107 9.05 -7.88 -16.99
C THR A 107 9.95 -8.45 -15.89
N LYS A 108 11.27 -8.25 -15.97
CA LYS A 108 12.20 -8.64 -14.89
C LYS A 108 12.08 -7.68 -13.71
N ASP A 109 12.05 -6.38 -13.95
CA ASP A 109 11.94 -5.35 -12.92
C ASP A 109 10.58 -5.39 -12.18
N LEU A 110 9.49 -5.67 -12.90
CA LEU A 110 8.15 -5.82 -12.30
C LEU A 110 7.92 -7.17 -11.59
N GLY A 111 8.78 -8.16 -11.82
CA GLY A 111 8.72 -9.48 -11.18
C GLY A 111 7.57 -10.40 -11.65
N LYS A 112 7.56 -11.64 -11.14
CA LYS A 112 6.58 -12.68 -11.51
C LYS A 112 5.17 -12.25 -11.09
N GLY A 113 4.34 -11.85 -12.06
CA GLY A 113 2.93 -11.53 -11.85
C GLY A 113 2.30 -10.65 -12.93
N VAL A 114 3.10 -9.90 -13.70
CA VAL A 114 2.61 -8.98 -14.72
C VAL A 114 2.77 -9.58 -16.12
N LYS A 115 1.67 -9.65 -16.90
CA LYS A 115 1.72 -10.19 -18.26
C LYS A 115 2.24 -9.13 -19.23
N ARG A 116 2.98 -9.58 -20.24
CA ARG A 116 3.48 -8.75 -21.34
C ARG A 116 2.36 -7.92 -22.00
N SER A 117 1.19 -8.53 -22.18
CA SER A 117 0.02 -7.86 -22.79
C SER A 117 -0.51 -6.70 -21.94
N ASP A 118 -0.51 -6.83 -20.61
CA ASP A 118 -0.96 -5.75 -19.71
C ASP A 118 0.03 -4.57 -19.74
N ILE A 119 1.34 -4.86 -19.78
CA ILE A 119 2.39 -3.84 -19.91
C ILE A 119 2.24 -3.09 -21.23
N LEU A 120 2.08 -3.80 -22.36
CA LEU A 120 1.88 -3.19 -23.67
C LEU A 120 0.65 -2.28 -23.69
N HIS A 121 -0.48 -2.78 -23.17
CA HIS A 121 -1.72 -2.02 -23.11
C HIS A 121 -1.58 -0.75 -22.28
N VAL A 122 -0.86 -0.81 -21.15
CA VAL A 122 -0.58 0.39 -20.35
C VAL A 122 0.32 1.34 -21.13
N LEU A 123 1.45 0.87 -21.67
CA LEU A 123 2.42 1.71 -22.38
C LEU A 123 1.83 2.39 -23.63
N GLU A 124 0.91 1.74 -24.36
CA GLU A 124 0.20 2.33 -25.50
C GLU A 124 -0.68 3.54 -25.11
N HIS A 125 -1.15 3.59 -23.86
CA HIS A 125 -1.99 4.67 -23.36
C HIS A 125 -1.21 5.77 -22.61
N GLN A 126 0.13 5.66 -22.51
CA GLN A 126 0.96 6.64 -21.78
C GLN A 126 1.67 7.61 -22.72
N SER A 127 1.53 8.91 -22.46
CA SER A 127 2.16 9.97 -23.25
C SER A 127 3.68 10.06 -23.07
N TRP A 128 4.21 9.56 -21.95
CA TRP A 128 5.63 9.58 -21.60
C TRP A 128 6.42 8.38 -22.13
N CYS A 129 5.75 7.42 -22.79
CA CYS A 129 6.38 6.24 -23.38
C CYS A 129 6.33 6.34 -24.91
N LYS A 130 7.46 6.07 -25.57
CA LYS A 130 7.55 5.97 -27.02
C LYS A 130 7.93 4.56 -27.43
N ILE A 131 7.05 3.90 -28.19
CA ILE A 131 7.29 2.56 -28.72
C ILE A 131 8.20 2.70 -29.94
N VAL A 132 9.39 2.11 -29.88
CA VAL A 132 10.37 2.13 -30.99
C VAL A 132 10.20 0.90 -31.86
N ASP A 133 9.98 -0.26 -31.22
CA ASP A 133 9.76 -1.56 -31.85
C ASP A 133 8.75 -2.35 -31.00
N GLY A 134 8.10 -3.40 -31.53
CA GLY A 134 7.11 -4.22 -30.78
C GLY A 134 7.67 -4.95 -29.54
N SER A 135 8.96 -4.75 -29.25
CA SER A 135 9.67 -5.29 -28.11
C SER A 135 10.53 -4.27 -27.35
N THR A 136 10.59 -3.01 -27.80
CA THR A 136 11.53 -1.99 -27.31
C THR A 136 10.85 -0.64 -27.13
N PHE A 137 11.07 -0.03 -25.97
CA PHE A 137 10.41 1.19 -25.52
C PHE A 137 11.44 2.22 -25.09
N PHE A 138 11.09 3.49 -25.24
CA PHE A 138 11.92 4.62 -24.84
C PHE A 138 11.13 5.57 -23.95
N TYR A 139 11.78 6.08 -22.90
CA TYR A 139 11.20 7.11 -22.05
C TYR A 139 11.32 8.47 -22.74
N SER A 140 10.18 9.07 -23.10
CA SER A 140 10.14 10.38 -23.73
C SER A 140 9.24 11.26 -22.87
N PRO A 141 9.79 12.02 -21.91
CA PRO A 141 8.97 12.93 -21.12
C PRO A 141 8.30 13.92 -22.07
N THR A 142 6.97 13.93 -22.11
CA THR A 142 6.21 15.03 -22.71
C THR A 142 6.44 16.26 -21.85
N ASP A 143 7.14 17.24 -22.42
CA ASP A 143 7.30 18.61 -21.91
C ASP A 143 5.93 19.31 -21.77
#